data_AF-A0A1Y4B9R3-F1
#
_entry.id   AF-A0A1Y4B9R3-F1
#
_cell.length_a   1.000
_cell.length_b   1.000
_cell.length_c   1.000
_cell.angle_alpha   90.00
_cell.angle_beta   90.00
_cell.angle_gamma   90.00
#
_symmetry.space_group_name_H-M   'P 1'
#
loop_
_entity.id
_entity.type
_entity.pdbx_description
1 polymer ?
#
loop_
_entity_poly.entity_id
_entity_poly.type
_entity_poly.pdbx_seq_one_letter_code
_entity_poly.pdbx_strand_id
1 'polypeptide(L)'
;MKKSIKMAVLTAAAFTFMAGAGISVKAADSVVINEENFAPAVMEYAQEADTNEDGFLSSKEASKVKKMRFDTRQYIDSFQGIKYFKKLKQFDYEVAEYQQDMTAAPDLDLSGLKKLENVSIYSESMHIGTINLQNCTKLRQVGIVPNSEHIVYIDSMNLQGCTNLDSFVCGGQIEQIDLSGLKNLKSVMFTGETETLNLDRCSKLKNMYIISDTLKTLSLKGVRNLRGITIKAASLESLDLSKNSKLKNVNCHYTQITSLDLSGNKDLKYLHCQNNRKLTSLDVTGCTSLRYLRCHNTALTKINVKTNINLEILGCKNTNITSLNLKKNRKLRFLSCLGTKVQKLDLSKTSIRGEGRLRCEKTVDVTYAARKN
;
A
#
# COMPACT_ATOMS: atom_id res chain seq x y z
N MET A 1 77.43 -18.50 23.02
CA MET A 1 76.21 -19.34 22.95
C MET A 1 75.20 -18.67 22.02
N LYS A 2 74.56 -19.51 21.19
CA LYS A 2 73.62 -19.34 20.06
C LYS A 2 72.69 -18.10 20.10
N LYS A 3 72.64 -17.27 19.04
CA LYS A 3 71.76 -17.33 17.83
C LYS A 3 70.25 -17.40 18.12
N SER A 4 69.49 -16.36 17.77
CA SER A 4 68.67 -16.33 16.54
C SER A 4 67.65 -15.18 16.54
N ILE A 5 67.66 -14.43 15.43
CA ILE A 5 66.64 -13.48 14.97
C ILE A 5 65.51 -14.30 14.35
N LYS A 6 64.23 -14.00 14.66
CA LYS A 6 63.09 -14.50 13.90
C LYS A 6 62.37 -13.35 13.19
N MET A 7 62.53 -13.37 11.88
CA MET A 7 61.79 -12.65 10.85
C MET A 7 60.67 -13.58 10.36
N ALA A 8 59.43 -13.11 10.27
CA ALA A 8 58.31 -13.83 9.64
C ALA A 8 57.81 -12.95 8.47
N VAL A 9 58.33 -13.17 7.26
CA VAL A 9 57.79 -14.04 6.20
C VAL A 9 56.50 -13.46 5.59
N LEU A 10 56.69 -12.57 4.60
CA LEU A 10 55.77 -12.43 3.48
C LEU A 10 55.99 -13.64 2.57
N THR A 11 55.01 -14.52 2.45
CA THR A 11 54.98 -15.50 1.36
C THR A 11 54.40 -14.83 0.12
N ALA A 12 55.29 -14.33 -0.73
CA ALA A 12 55.04 -14.20 -2.16
C ALA A 12 55.28 -15.58 -2.79
N ALA A 13 54.22 -16.23 -3.25
CA ALA A 13 54.34 -17.41 -4.09
C ALA A 13 54.39 -16.94 -5.55
N ALA A 14 55.59 -17.02 -6.13
CA ALA A 14 55.81 -16.93 -7.56
C ALA A 14 55.16 -18.14 -8.25
N PHE A 15 54.35 -17.89 -9.28
CA PHE A 15 54.06 -18.88 -10.31
C PHE A 15 54.82 -18.49 -11.57
N THR A 16 55.68 -19.42 -11.97
CA THR A 16 56.56 -19.42 -13.13
C THR A 16 55.79 -19.40 -14.45
N PHE A 17 56.33 -18.62 -15.38
CA PHE A 17 55.95 -18.51 -16.79
C PHE A 17 56.06 -19.86 -17.53
N MET A 18 55.00 -20.25 -18.22
CA MET A 18 55.08 -20.95 -19.51
C MET A 18 54.21 -20.19 -20.52
N ALA A 19 54.78 -19.93 -21.68
CA ALA A 19 54.16 -19.16 -22.76
C ALA A 19 53.14 -20.01 -23.54
N GLY A 20 51.99 -19.41 -23.87
CA GLY A 20 51.02 -19.94 -24.83
C GLY A 20 49.58 -19.52 -24.51
N ALA A 21 49.05 -18.55 -25.27
CA ALA A 21 47.66 -18.05 -25.28
C ALA A 21 47.16 -17.31 -24.01
N GLY A 22 47.30 -15.99 -24.00
CA GLY A 22 46.22 -15.06 -23.61
C GLY A 22 45.55 -15.17 -22.24
N ILE A 23 46.18 -15.72 -21.20
CA ILE A 23 45.58 -15.72 -19.85
C ILE A 23 45.71 -14.30 -19.25
N SER A 24 44.69 -13.48 -19.51
CA SER A 24 44.45 -12.23 -18.80
C SER A 24 44.39 -12.51 -17.29
N VAL A 25 45.26 -11.89 -16.52
CA VAL A 25 45.21 -11.92 -15.06
C VAL A 25 43.90 -11.24 -14.64
N LYS A 26 42.90 -12.05 -14.26
CA LYS A 26 41.56 -11.59 -13.86
C LYS A 26 41.63 -10.54 -12.75
N ALA A 27 40.86 -9.47 -12.93
CA ALA A 27 40.54 -8.58 -11.82
C ALA A 27 39.73 -9.35 -10.76
N ALA A 28 39.99 -9.10 -9.48
CA ALA A 28 39.29 -9.72 -8.36
C ALA A 28 37.76 -9.44 -8.33
N ASP A 29 37.26 -8.60 -9.24
CA ASP A 29 35.90 -8.05 -9.30
C ASP A 29 35.11 -8.47 -10.57
N SER A 30 35.54 -9.50 -11.30
CA SER A 30 34.85 -10.00 -12.52
C SER A 30 34.26 -11.40 -12.33
N VAL A 31 33.08 -11.67 -12.90
CA VAL A 31 32.37 -12.96 -12.82
C VAL A 31 32.24 -13.62 -14.19
N VAL A 32 32.36 -14.94 -14.26
CA VAL A 32 32.19 -15.71 -15.51
C VAL A 32 30.76 -15.62 -16.02
N ILE A 33 30.59 -15.31 -17.30
CA ILE A 33 29.28 -15.29 -17.95
C ILE A 33 28.95 -16.71 -18.40
N ASN A 34 28.25 -17.45 -17.54
CA ASN A 34 27.79 -18.82 -17.78
C ASN A 34 26.51 -19.12 -16.98
N GLU A 35 25.90 -20.26 -17.28
CA GLU A 35 24.64 -20.72 -16.65
C GLU A 35 24.78 -20.96 -15.13
N GLU A 36 25.99 -21.19 -14.62
CA GLU A 36 26.24 -21.30 -13.18
C GLU A 36 26.07 -19.96 -12.45
N ASN A 37 26.31 -18.83 -13.11
CA ASN A 37 26.29 -17.50 -12.50
C ASN A 37 25.10 -16.64 -12.92
N PHE A 38 24.54 -16.90 -14.09
CA PHE A 38 23.46 -16.13 -14.70
C PHE A 38 22.36 -17.04 -15.22
N ALA A 39 21.12 -16.78 -14.82
CA ALA A 39 19.97 -17.39 -15.48
C ALA A 39 19.83 -16.85 -16.91
N PRO A 40 19.22 -17.61 -17.85
CA PRO A 40 19.15 -17.22 -19.26
C PRO A 40 18.71 -15.77 -19.51
N ALA A 41 17.64 -15.33 -18.84
CA ALA A 41 17.11 -13.97 -18.99
C ALA A 41 18.10 -12.88 -18.54
N VAL A 42 18.91 -13.13 -17.52
CA VAL A 42 19.90 -12.16 -17.01
C VAL A 42 21.23 -12.26 -17.77
N MET A 43 21.53 -13.44 -18.32
CA MET A 43 22.75 -13.71 -19.08
C MET A 43 22.85 -12.85 -20.34
N GLU A 44 21.74 -12.59 -21.03
CA GLU A 44 21.68 -11.68 -22.18
C GLU A 44 22.24 -10.29 -21.83
N TYR A 45 21.82 -9.72 -20.70
CA TYR A 45 22.35 -8.44 -20.20
C TYR A 45 23.83 -8.50 -19.83
N ALA A 46 24.33 -9.65 -19.37
CA ALA A 46 25.74 -9.83 -19.06
C ALA A 46 26.59 -9.88 -20.34
N GLN A 47 26.11 -10.61 -21.35
CA GLN A 47 26.76 -10.73 -22.67
C GLN A 47 26.79 -9.38 -23.40
N GLU A 48 25.69 -8.63 -23.40
CA GLU A 48 25.66 -7.28 -23.99
C GLU A 48 26.58 -6.28 -23.27
N ALA A 49 26.81 -6.49 -21.96
CA ALA A 49 27.66 -5.62 -21.16
C ALA A 49 29.16 -5.95 -21.29
N ASP A 50 29.51 -7.19 -21.65
CA ASP A 50 30.88 -7.66 -21.92
C ASP A 50 31.40 -7.02 -23.21
N THR A 51 31.98 -5.84 -23.06
CA THR A 51 32.39 -5.00 -24.20
C THR A 51 33.79 -5.32 -24.70
N ASN A 52 34.58 -6.07 -23.94
CA ASN A 52 35.88 -6.57 -24.36
C ASN A 52 35.85 -8.04 -24.79
N GLU A 53 34.68 -8.68 -24.76
CA GLU A 53 34.40 -10.04 -25.23
C GLU A 53 35.32 -11.09 -24.59
N ASP A 54 35.66 -10.89 -23.31
CA ASP A 54 36.56 -11.79 -22.59
C ASP A 54 35.83 -12.92 -21.84
N GLY A 55 34.50 -12.94 -21.90
CA GLY A 55 33.64 -13.92 -21.24
C GLY A 55 33.43 -13.64 -19.74
N PHE A 56 33.87 -12.48 -19.25
CA PHE A 56 33.72 -12.07 -17.86
C PHE A 56 32.98 -10.74 -17.75
N LEU A 57 31.95 -10.70 -16.90
CA LEU A 57 31.31 -9.45 -16.55
C LEU A 57 32.14 -8.73 -15.49
N SER A 58 32.86 -7.67 -15.89
CA SER A 58 33.56 -6.81 -14.94
C SER A 58 32.61 -5.84 -14.21
N SER A 59 33.05 -5.34 -13.04
CA SER A 59 32.29 -4.32 -12.31
C SER A 59 32.08 -3.02 -13.12
N LYS A 60 33.01 -2.67 -14.02
CA LYS A 60 32.91 -1.50 -14.91
C LYS A 60 31.82 -1.72 -15.95
N GLU A 61 31.72 -2.91 -16.51
CA GLU A 61 30.73 -3.29 -17.51
C GLU A 61 29.32 -3.40 -16.92
N ALA A 62 29.18 -4.16 -15.83
CA ALA A 62 27.93 -4.24 -15.08
C ALA A 62 27.45 -2.84 -14.63
N SER A 63 28.37 -1.90 -14.40
CA SER A 63 28.03 -0.53 -14.04
C SER A 63 27.34 0.25 -15.16
N LYS A 64 27.51 -0.12 -16.44
CA LYS A 64 26.87 0.54 -17.59
C LYS A 64 25.38 0.23 -17.64
N VAL A 65 24.97 -0.96 -17.22
CA VAL A 65 23.55 -1.36 -17.16
C VAL A 65 22.85 -0.61 -16.02
N LYS A 66 21.94 0.29 -16.39
CA LYS A 66 21.13 1.09 -15.43
C LYS A 66 19.67 0.68 -15.40
N LYS A 67 19.23 -0.06 -16.41
CA LYS A 67 17.85 -0.51 -16.57
C LYS A 67 17.87 -1.95 -17.05
N MET A 68 16.97 -2.74 -16.51
CA MET A 68 16.62 -4.06 -17.00
C MET A 68 15.12 -4.09 -17.21
N ARG A 69 14.70 -4.44 -18.42
CA ARG A 69 13.32 -4.68 -18.77
C ARG A 69 13.21 -6.11 -19.28
N PHE A 70 12.39 -6.89 -18.60
CA PHE A 70 11.99 -8.21 -19.03
C PHE A 70 10.58 -8.08 -19.60
N ASP A 71 10.47 -8.19 -20.92
CA ASP A 71 9.20 -8.17 -21.66
C ASP A 71 9.10 -9.51 -22.36
N THR A 72 8.41 -10.45 -21.71
CA THR A 72 8.44 -11.86 -22.08
C THR A 72 7.05 -12.42 -22.29
N ARG A 73 6.94 -13.40 -23.19
CA ARG A 73 5.70 -14.19 -23.34
C ARG A 73 5.61 -15.30 -22.31
N GLN A 74 6.74 -15.77 -21.82
CA GLN A 74 6.84 -16.86 -20.85
C GLN A 74 7.43 -16.36 -19.53
N TYR A 75 7.13 -17.07 -18.43
CA TYR A 75 7.72 -16.77 -17.14
C TYR A 75 9.24 -16.92 -17.15
N ILE A 76 9.89 -16.09 -16.35
CA ILE A 76 11.31 -16.24 -16.04
C ILE A 76 11.43 -17.12 -14.80
N ASP A 77 12.02 -18.31 -14.97
CA ASP A 77 12.19 -19.28 -13.87
C ASP A 77 13.22 -18.83 -12.84
N SER A 78 14.13 -17.92 -13.20
CA SER A 78 15.18 -17.42 -12.30
C SER A 78 15.74 -16.07 -12.75
N PHE A 79 16.02 -15.20 -11.77
CA PHE A 79 16.74 -13.94 -11.95
C PHE A 79 18.19 -14.01 -11.44
N GLN A 80 18.75 -15.22 -11.35
CA GLN A 80 20.12 -15.44 -10.90
C GLN A 80 21.12 -14.58 -11.70
N GLY A 81 22.06 -13.97 -11.00
CA GLY A 81 23.07 -13.06 -11.57
C GLY A 81 22.72 -11.58 -11.46
N ILE A 82 21.46 -11.21 -11.17
CA ILE A 82 21.04 -9.80 -11.12
C ILE A 82 21.81 -8.96 -10.07
N LYS A 83 22.29 -9.60 -9.00
CA LYS A 83 23.11 -8.98 -7.94
C LYS A 83 24.41 -8.32 -8.43
N TYR A 84 24.92 -8.71 -9.60
CA TYR A 84 26.15 -8.15 -10.16
C TYR A 84 25.94 -6.72 -10.72
N PHE A 85 24.70 -6.35 -11.08
CA PHE A 85 24.35 -5.06 -11.66
C PHE A 85 24.10 -3.97 -10.60
N LYS A 86 25.10 -3.71 -9.75
CA LYS A 86 25.02 -2.80 -8.57
C LYS A 86 24.64 -1.35 -8.88
N LYS A 87 24.64 -0.93 -10.14
CA LYS A 87 24.23 0.41 -10.58
C LYS A 87 22.85 0.44 -11.24
N LEU A 88 22.12 -0.67 -11.25
CA LEU A 88 20.74 -0.76 -11.69
C LEU A 88 19.89 0.28 -10.95
N LYS A 89 19.09 1.03 -11.71
CA LYS A 89 18.15 2.05 -11.23
C LYS A 89 16.70 1.66 -11.46
N GLN A 90 16.43 0.90 -12.52
CA GLN A 90 15.09 0.49 -12.91
C GLN A 90 15.06 -1.00 -13.23
N PHE A 91 14.06 -1.68 -12.66
CA PHE A 91 13.71 -3.06 -12.97
C PHE A 91 12.24 -3.08 -13.39
N ASP A 92 11.98 -3.53 -14.61
CA ASP A 92 10.63 -3.75 -15.12
C ASP A 92 10.50 -5.23 -15.49
N TYR A 93 9.45 -5.90 -15.02
CA TYR A 93 9.10 -7.28 -15.42
C TYR A 93 7.66 -7.33 -15.90
N GLU A 94 7.48 -7.71 -17.14
CA GLU A 94 6.20 -7.78 -17.84
C GLU A 94 6.04 -9.16 -18.48
N VAL A 95 4.94 -9.86 -18.16
CA VAL A 95 4.55 -11.12 -18.81
C VAL A 95 3.22 -10.94 -19.53
N ALA A 96 3.24 -11.18 -20.83
CA ALA A 96 2.13 -10.84 -21.74
C ALA A 96 1.11 -11.96 -21.97
N GLU A 97 1.43 -13.23 -21.69
CA GLU A 97 0.51 -14.35 -21.92
C GLU A 97 0.12 -15.05 -20.62
N TYR A 98 -1.19 -15.28 -20.45
CA TYR A 98 -1.72 -16.18 -19.42
C TYR A 98 -1.14 -17.59 -19.56
N GLN A 99 -0.54 -18.11 -18.50
CA GLN A 99 -0.15 -19.52 -18.42
C GLN A 99 -0.92 -20.24 -17.32
N GLN A 100 -1.52 -21.36 -17.71
CA GLN A 100 -2.41 -22.17 -16.88
C GLN A 100 -1.68 -22.94 -15.78
N ASP A 101 -0.36 -23.13 -15.91
CA ASP A 101 0.48 -23.89 -14.99
C ASP A 101 1.39 -22.92 -14.21
N MET A 102 0.91 -22.40 -13.08
CA MET A 102 1.66 -21.51 -12.18
C MET A 102 2.54 -22.29 -11.19
N THR A 103 3.11 -23.43 -11.60
CA THR A 103 3.92 -24.27 -10.69
C THR A 103 5.30 -23.67 -10.38
N ALA A 104 5.82 -22.77 -11.22
CA ALA A 104 7.04 -22.03 -10.96
C ALA A 104 6.75 -20.70 -10.25
N ALA A 105 7.28 -20.54 -9.04
CA ALA A 105 7.22 -19.33 -8.23
C ALA A 105 8.65 -18.78 -8.03
N PRO A 106 9.26 -18.14 -9.04
CA PRO A 106 10.64 -17.68 -8.94
C PRO A 106 10.80 -16.67 -7.79
N ASP A 107 11.93 -16.75 -7.10
CA ASP A 107 12.35 -15.70 -6.19
C ASP A 107 12.97 -14.53 -6.97
N LEU A 108 12.53 -13.32 -6.67
CA LEU A 108 13.08 -12.07 -7.17
C LEU A 108 13.90 -11.40 -6.07
N ASP A 109 15.19 -11.73 -5.99
CA ASP A 109 16.13 -11.09 -5.07
C ASP A 109 16.83 -9.88 -5.69
N LEU A 110 16.33 -8.69 -5.37
CA LEU A 110 16.91 -7.39 -5.73
C LEU A 110 17.57 -6.71 -4.53
N SER A 111 17.77 -7.44 -3.43
CA SER A 111 18.25 -6.87 -2.18
C SER A 111 19.64 -6.24 -2.34
N GLY A 112 19.88 -5.17 -1.58
CA GLY A 112 21.16 -4.47 -1.58
C GLY A 112 21.49 -3.69 -2.85
N LEU A 113 20.62 -3.66 -3.86
CA LEU A 113 20.76 -2.79 -5.05
C LEU A 113 20.51 -1.31 -4.66
N LYS A 114 21.49 -0.70 -3.99
CA LYS A 114 21.41 0.66 -3.42
C LYS A 114 21.20 1.79 -4.44
N LYS A 115 21.25 1.50 -5.74
CA LYS A 115 20.95 2.46 -6.81
C LYS A 115 19.56 2.27 -7.41
N LEU A 116 18.85 1.21 -7.06
CA LEU A 116 17.51 0.91 -7.53
C LEU A 116 16.56 2.00 -7.03
N GLU A 117 15.84 2.61 -7.96
CA GLU A 117 14.90 3.71 -7.73
C GLU A 117 13.46 3.25 -7.99
N ASN A 118 13.27 2.35 -8.96
CA ASN A 118 11.96 1.91 -9.42
C ASN A 118 11.94 0.38 -9.67
N VAL A 119 10.89 -0.27 -9.16
CA VAL A 119 10.54 -1.66 -9.48
C VAL A 119 9.09 -1.69 -9.95
N SER A 120 8.88 -2.21 -11.15
CA SER A 120 7.55 -2.35 -11.73
C SER A 120 7.35 -3.78 -12.21
N ILE A 121 6.25 -4.39 -11.80
CA ILE A 121 5.84 -5.73 -12.22
C ILE A 121 4.44 -5.61 -12.81
N TYR A 122 4.31 -6.01 -14.07
CA TYR A 122 3.07 -6.02 -14.84
C TYR A 122 2.81 -7.45 -15.28
N SER A 123 1.60 -7.97 -15.05
CA SER A 123 1.28 -9.29 -15.58
C SER A 123 -0.20 -9.46 -15.80
N GLU A 124 -0.57 -10.34 -16.72
CA GLU A 124 -1.91 -10.93 -16.73
C GLU A 124 -2.07 -11.86 -15.53
N SER A 125 -1.26 -12.92 -15.45
CA SER A 125 -1.21 -13.85 -14.30
C SER A 125 0.25 -14.08 -13.92
N MET A 126 0.56 -14.23 -12.64
CA MET A 126 1.93 -14.54 -12.20
C MET A 126 1.93 -15.08 -10.78
N HIS A 127 2.79 -16.06 -10.51
CA HIS A 127 3.19 -16.42 -9.16
C HIS A 127 4.67 -16.04 -8.98
N ILE A 128 4.98 -15.17 -8.03
CA ILE A 128 6.35 -14.93 -7.55
C ILE A 128 6.43 -15.49 -6.13
N GLY A 129 7.47 -16.26 -5.80
CA GLY A 129 7.67 -16.73 -4.44
C GLY A 129 7.94 -15.54 -3.53
N THR A 130 9.19 -15.09 -3.49
CA THR A 130 9.60 -13.92 -2.70
C THR A 130 10.04 -12.76 -3.58
N ILE A 131 9.57 -11.55 -3.26
CA ILE A 131 10.16 -10.30 -3.74
C ILE A 131 11.02 -9.70 -2.62
N ASN A 132 12.34 -9.86 -2.72
CA ASN A 132 13.27 -9.30 -1.74
C ASN A 132 13.86 -7.98 -2.22
N LEU A 133 13.44 -6.88 -1.60
CA LEU A 133 13.91 -5.51 -1.88
C LEU A 133 14.73 -4.95 -0.72
N GLN A 134 15.14 -5.80 0.22
CA GLN A 134 15.81 -5.37 1.44
C GLN A 134 17.00 -4.45 1.14
N ASN A 135 17.12 -3.34 1.86
CA ASN A 135 18.21 -2.38 1.75
C ASN A 135 18.37 -1.70 0.37
N CYS A 136 17.33 -1.70 -0.46
CA CYS A 136 17.23 -0.83 -1.64
C CYS A 136 16.98 0.63 -1.22
N THR A 137 18.00 1.24 -0.60
CA THR A 137 17.90 2.55 0.08
C THR A 137 17.53 3.73 -0.83
N LYS A 138 17.64 3.60 -2.14
CA LYS A 138 17.20 4.63 -3.11
C LYS A 138 15.83 4.36 -3.72
N LEU A 139 15.22 3.23 -3.40
CA LEU A 139 13.93 2.84 -3.96
C LEU A 139 12.89 3.87 -3.58
N ARG A 140 12.18 4.40 -4.58
CA ARG A 140 11.14 5.41 -4.43
C ARG A 140 9.77 4.83 -4.69
N GLN A 141 9.68 3.92 -5.64
CA GLN A 141 8.43 3.34 -6.10
C GLN A 141 8.54 1.83 -6.29
N VAL A 142 7.51 1.13 -5.80
CA VAL A 142 7.20 -0.25 -6.14
C VAL A 142 5.79 -0.25 -6.70
N GLY A 143 5.64 -0.79 -7.91
CA GLY A 143 4.36 -0.99 -8.58
C GLY A 143 4.19 -2.44 -8.96
N ILE A 144 3.14 -3.08 -8.45
CA ILE A 144 2.65 -4.37 -8.93
C ILE A 144 1.26 -4.11 -9.48
N VAL A 145 1.07 -4.23 -10.79
CA VAL A 145 -0.17 -3.85 -11.45
C VAL A 145 -0.60 -5.01 -12.35
N PRO A 146 -1.68 -5.73 -12.02
CA PRO A 146 -2.24 -6.72 -12.93
C PRO A 146 -2.91 -6.01 -14.11
N ASN A 147 -2.86 -6.64 -15.29
CA ASN A 147 -3.41 -6.10 -16.53
C ASN A 147 -4.87 -6.54 -16.82
N SER A 148 -5.43 -7.52 -16.09
CA SER A 148 -6.76 -8.12 -16.36
C SER A 148 -7.47 -8.60 -15.08
N GLU A 149 -8.55 -9.40 -15.19
CA GLU A 149 -9.22 -10.05 -14.03
C GLU A 149 -8.36 -11.10 -13.32
N HIS A 150 -7.18 -11.40 -13.86
CA HIS A 150 -6.25 -12.39 -13.34
C HIS A 150 -5.34 -11.80 -12.24
N ILE A 151 -4.81 -12.68 -11.38
CA ILE A 151 -4.19 -12.30 -10.11
C ILE A 151 -2.68 -12.45 -10.21
N VAL A 152 -1.95 -11.42 -9.81
CA VAL A 152 -0.53 -11.55 -9.42
C VAL A 152 -0.50 -12.05 -7.99
N TYR A 153 0.06 -13.24 -7.78
CA TYR A 153 0.22 -13.88 -6.48
C TYR A 153 1.67 -13.80 -6.03
N ILE A 154 1.88 -13.37 -4.79
CA ILE A 154 3.20 -13.21 -4.17
C ILE A 154 3.16 -13.85 -2.78
N ASP A 155 4.03 -14.82 -2.51
CA ASP A 155 4.09 -15.45 -1.17
C ASP A 155 4.53 -14.40 -0.15
N SER A 156 5.64 -13.69 -0.45
CA SER A 156 6.14 -12.67 0.46
C SER A 156 6.87 -11.51 -0.23
N MET A 157 6.83 -10.34 0.41
CA MET A 157 7.62 -9.19 -0.01
C MET A 157 8.37 -8.56 1.17
N ASN A 158 9.69 -8.45 1.03
CA ASN A 158 10.55 -7.83 2.02
C ASN A 158 10.99 -6.42 1.58
N LEU A 159 10.52 -5.39 2.29
CA LEU A 159 10.86 -3.98 2.07
C LEU A 159 11.74 -3.39 3.18
N GLN A 160 12.32 -4.23 4.05
CA GLN A 160 13.11 -3.74 5.17
C GLN A 160 14.30 -2.88 4.68
N GLY A 161 14.43 -1.67 5.21
CA GLY A 161 15.51 -0.76 4.83
C GLY A 161 15.27 0.06 3.55
N CYS A 162 14.11 -0.09 2.89
CA CYS A 162 13.65 0.76 1.78
C CYS A 162 13.21 2.16 2.27
N THR A 163 14.09 2.85 2.99
CA THR A 163 13.76 4.05 3.76
C THR A 163 13.32 5.25 2.92
N ASN A 164 13.62 5.27 1.61
CA ASN A 164 13.21 6.34 0.69
C ASN A 164 11.94 6.02 -0.12
N LEU A 165 11.33 4.84 0.09
CA LEU A 165 10.11 4.48 -0.61
C LEU A 165 9.04 5.52 -0.29
N ASP A 166 8.48 6.17 -1.31
CA ASP A 166 7.48 7.21 -1.14
C ASP A 166 6.10 6.86 -1.73
N SER A 167 6.05 5.87 -2.63
CA SER A 167 4.81 5.29 -3.14
C SER A 167 4.88 3.77 -3.22
N PHE A 168 3.82 3.11 -2.74
CA PHE A 168 3.59 1.67 -2.91
C PHE A 168 2.25 1.45 -3.59
N VAL A 169 2.27 0.76 -4.73
CA VAL A 169 1.08 0.38 -5.49
C VAL A 169 1.11 -1.13 -5.67
N CYS A 170 0.07 -1.81 -5.23
CA CYS A 170 -0.07 -3.25 -5.40
C CYS A 170 -1.52 -3.58 -5.77
N GLY A 171 -1.69 -4.27 -6.90
CA GLY A 171 -2.95 -4.81 -7.37
C GLY A 171 -3.08 -6.33 -7.24
N GLY A 172 -2.17 -6.99 -6.53
CA GLY A 172 -2.07 -8.46 -6.46
C GLY A 172 -2.38 -9.03 -5.07
N GLN A 173 -2.49 -10.35 -4.99
CA GLN A 173 -2.50 -11.08 -3.73
C GLN A 173 -1.08 -11.17 -3.16
N ILE A 174 -0.92 -10.74 -1.91
CA ILE A 174 0.33 -10.93 -1.16
C ILE A 174 0.01 -11.59 0.17
N GLU A 175 0.50 -12.81 0.39
CA GLU A 175 0.25 -13.50 1.67
C GLU A 175 0.95 -12.77 2.82
N GLN A 176 2.21 -12.39 2.65
CA GLN A 176 3.02 -11.75 3.68
C GLN A 176 3.60 -10.40 3.22
N ILE A 177 3.08 -9.33 3.80
CA ILE A 177 3.55 -7.96 3.56
C ILE A 177 3.61 -7.14 4.86
N ASP A 178 4.78 -6.55 5.14
CA ASP A 178 4.96 -5.53 6.18
C ASP A 178 5.50 -4.24 5.57
N LEU A 179 4.70 -3.17 5.65
CA LEU A 179 5.07 -1.83 5.21
C LEU A 179 5.55 -0.94 6.37
N SER A 180 5.70 -1.50 7.56
CA SER A 180 6.07 -0.74 8.75
C SER A 180 7.48 -0.15 8.64
N GLY A 181 7.67 1.00 9.29
CA GLY A 181 8.96 1.68 9.33
C GLY A 181 9.38 2.37 8.03
N LEU A 182 8.57 2.33 6.96
CA LEU A 182 8.80 3.07 5.72
C LEU A 182 8.52 4.57 5.92
N LYS A 183 9.45 5.25 6.59
CA LYS A 183 9.29 6.62 7.10
C LYS A 183 9.01 7.66 6.01
N ASN A 184 9.42 7.43 4.76
CA ASN A 184 9.18 8.33 3.64
C ASN A 184 7.91 8.01 2.83
N LEU A 185 7.20 6.93 3.15
CA LEU A 185 6.00 6.52 2.44
C LEU A 185 4.94 7.61 2.54
N LYS A 186 4.46 8.12 1.40
CA LYS A 186 3.47 9.21 1.32
C LYS A 186 2.10 8.70 0.90
N SER A 187 2.07 7.67 0.06
CA SER A 187 0.87 7.05 -0.48
C SER A 187 0.98 5.53 -0.54
N VAL A 188 -0.14 4.88 -0.23
CA VAL A 188 -0.34 3.44 -0.43
C VAL A 188 -1.62 3.25 -1.22
N MET A 189 -1.51 2.51 -2.33
CA MET A 189 -2.64 1.96 -3.06
C MET A 189 -2.51 0.45 -3.03
N PHE A 190 -3.44 -0.22 -2.36
CA PHE A 190 -3.50 -1.66 -2.25
C PHE A 190 -4.87 -2.11 -2.75
N THR A 191 -4.92 -2.82 -3.87
CA THR A 191 -6.15 -3.33 -4.50
C THR A 191 -5.94 -4.79 -4.81
N GLY A 192 -5.95 -5.63 -3.78
CA GLY A 192 -5.60 -7.03 -3.89
C GLY A 192 -5.93 -7.75 -2.59
N GLU A 193 -5.33 -8.92 -2.35
CA GLU A 193 -5.66 -9.73 -1.19
C GLU A 193 -4.50 -9.86 -0.22
N THR A 194 -4.78 -9.65 1.06
CA THR A 194 -3.87 -9.92 2.18
C THR A 194 -4.65 -9.94 3.48
N GLU A 195 -4.34 -10.84 4.41
CA GLU A 195 -5.07 -10.91 5.69
C GLU A 195 -4.68 -9.79 6.65
N THR A 196 -3.43 -9.32 6.56
CA THR A 196 -2.86 -8.32 7.47
C THR A 196 -2.08 -7.28 6.71
N LEU A 197 -2.25 -6.01 7.07
CA LEU A 197 -1.44 -4.92 6.55
C LEU A 197 -0.91 -4.05 7.70
N ASN A 198 0.40 -4.07 7.89
CA ASN A 198 1.07 -3.27 8.90
C ASN A 198 1.71 -2.03 8.26
N LEU A 199 1.28 -0.84 8.70
CA LEU A 199 1.77 0.47 8.25
C LEU A 199 2.37 1.27 9.41
N ASP A 200 2.71 0.59 10.51
CA ASP A 200 3.23 1.23 11.71
C ASP A 200 4.46 2.10 11.39
N ARG A 201 4.56 3.27 12.01
CA ARG A 201 5.68 4.19 11.89
C ARG A 201 5.91 4.76 10.47
N CYS A 202 4.95 4.62 9.55
CA CYS A 202 4.91 5.34 8.27
C CYS A 202 4.56 6.83 8.47
N SER A 203 5.48 7.55 9.11
CA SER A 203 5.22 8.89 9.67
C SER A 203 4.87 9.96 8.63
N LYS A 204 5.26 9.80 7.36
CA LYS A 204 4.93 10.72 6.27
C LYS A 204 3.71 10.31 5.45
N LEU A 205 3.03 9.20 5.79
CA LEU A 205 1.88 8.72 5.05
C LEU A 205 0.74 9.74 5.18
N LYS A 206 0.21 10.17 4.03
CA LYS A 206 -0.84 11.19 3.94
C LYS A 206 -2.15 10.61 3.43
N ASN A 207 -2.07 9.69 2.47
CA ASN A 207 -3.23 9.12 1.82
C ASN A 207 -3.05 7.61 1.70
N MET A 208 -4.13 6.87 1.91
CA MET A 208 -4.17 5.43 1.64
C MET A 208 -5.49 5.05 0.99
N TYR A 209 -5.39 4.12 0.05
CA TYR A 209 -6.50 3.50 -0.64
C TYR A 209 -6.31 1.99 -0.55
N ILE A 210 -7.23 1.31 0.14
CA ILE A 210 -7.19 -0.14 0.36
C ILE A 210 -8.51 -0.74 -0.11
N ILE A 211 -8.42 -1.72 -1.00
CA ILE A 211 -9.47 -2.65 -1.35
C ILE A 211 -8.88 -4.05 -1.16
N SER A 212 -9.52 -4.85 -0.30
CA SER A 212 -9.18 -6.26 -0.09
C SER A 212 -10.34 -6.96 0.60
N ASP A 213 -10.85 -8.05 0.04
CA ASP A 213 -11.94 -8.77 0.68
C ASP A 213 -11.47 -9.63 1.87
N THR A 214 -10.19 -9.98 1.92
CA THR A 214 -9.55 -10.81 2.96
C THR A 214 -8.92 -10.03 4.12
N LEU A 215 -8.74 -8.71 4.03
CA LEU A 215 -8.08 -7.92 5.07
C LEU A 215 -8.84 -7.95 6.41
N LYS A 216 -8.25 -8.63 7.40
CA LYS A 216 -8.76 -8.76 8.77
C LYS A 216 -8.14 -7.75 9.72
N THR A 217 -6.85 -7.44 9.54
CA THR A 217 -6.09 -6.59 10.48
C THR A 217 -5.34 -5.48 9.78
N LEU A 218 -5.53 -4.24 10.23
CA LEU A 218 -4.82 -3.06 9.77
C LEU A 218 -4.18 -2.33 10.96
N SER A 219 -2.86 -2.15 10.95
CA SER A 219 -2.14 -1.40 11.99
C SER A 219 -1.61 -0.06 11.47
N LEU A 220 -1.89 1.01 12.20
CA LEU A 220 -1.56 2.40 11.85
C LEU A 220 -0.79 3.14 12.98
N LYS A 221 -0.12 2.42 13.88
CA LYS A 221 0.52 3.01 15.05
C LYS A 221 1.65 3.94 14.61
N GLY A 222 1.62 5.19 15.08
CA GLY A 222 2.62 6.19 14.68
C GLY A 222 2.41 6.82 13.31
N VAL A 223 1.30 6.53 12.61
CA VAL A 223 0.92 7.18 11.35
C VAL A 223 0.26 8.54 11.61
N ARG A 224 1.05 9.55 11.97
CA ARG A 224 0.54 10.83 12.52
C ARG A 224 0.10 11.87 11.47
N ASN A 225 0.38 11.66 10.18
CA ASN A 225 0.15 12.65 9.12
C ASN A 225 -0.96 12.30 8.13
N LEU A 226 -1.74 11.27 8.44
CA LEU A 226 -2.83 10.79 7.60
C LEU A 226 -3.92 11.87 7.45
N ARG A 227 -4.31 12.15 6.21
CA ARG A 227 -5.30 13.16 5.83
C ARG A 227 -6.52 12.53 5.16
N GLY A 228 -6.31 11.50 4.35
CA GLY A 228 -7.37 10.79 3.64
C GLY A 228 -7.19 9.28 3.74
N ILE A 229 -8.26 8.56 4.08
CA ILE A 229 -8.30 7.11 4.01
C ILE A 229 -9.51 6.66 3.20
N THR A 230 -9.30 5.70 2.32
CA THR A 230 -10.37 4.88 1.74
C THR A 230 -10.02 3.42 2.00
N ILE A 231 -10.92 2.71 2.66
CA ILE A 231 -10.81 1.29 3.00
C ILE A 231 -12.15 0.65 2.63
N LYS A 232 -12.10 -0.32 1.72
CA LYS A 232 -13.19 -1.26 1.46
C LYS A 232 -12.62 -2.64 1.77
N ALA A 233 -13.00 -3.21 2.91
CA ALA A 233 -12.43 -4.46 3.37
C ALA A 233 -13.49 -5.35 4.04
N ALA A 234 -13.99 -6.34 3.29
CA ALA A 234 -15.15 -7.14 3.67
C ALA A 234 -14.92 -8.00 4.94
N SER A 235 -13.67 -8.19 5.35
CA SER A 235 -13.29 -8.94 6.55
C SER A 235 -12.78 -8.07 7.72
N LEU A 236 -12.74 -6.73 7.57
CA LEU A 236 -12.18 -5.84 8.59
C LEU A 236 -13.21 -5.54 9.69
N GLU A 237 -12.97 -6.05 10.91
CA GLU A 237 -13.90 -5.93 12.04
C GLU A 237 -13.57 -4.79 13.03
N SER A 238 -12.37 -4.22 12.95
CA SER A 238 -11.95 -3.10 13.79
C SER A 238 -11.11 -2.08 13.02
N LEU A 239 -11.21 -0.81 13.42
CA LEU A 239 -10.47 0.28 12.79
C LEU A 239 -10.17 1.36 13.84
N ASP A 240 -8.92 1.42 14.30
CA ASP A 240 -8.44 2.46 15.22
C ASP A 240 -7.88 3.65 14.45
N LEU A 241 -8.53 4.81 14.58
CA LEU A 241 -8.11 6.09 14.00
C LEU A 241 -7.80 7.16 15.06
N SER A 242 -7.73 6.76 16.33
CA SER A 242 -7.62 7.67 17.49
C SER A 242 -6.35 8.51 17.47
N LYS A 243 -5.29 8.03 16.82
CA LYS A 243 -3.99 8.72 16.70
C LYS A 243 -3.82 9.49 15.39
N ASN A 244 -4.83 9.50 14.51
CA ASN A 244 -4.78 10.12 13.19
C ASN A 244 -5.53 11.47 13.18
N SER A 245 -5.18 12.38 14.10
CA SER A 245 -5.93 13.64 14.32
C SER A 245 -6.00 14.61 13.14
N LYS A 246 -5.14 14.43 12.12
CA LYS A 246 -5.09 15.25 10.89
C LYS A 246 -6.03 14.77 9.77
N LEU A 247 -6.85 13.74 10.03
CA LEU A 247 -7.81 13.22 9.07
C LEU A 247 -8.82 14.29 8.66
N LYS A 248 -9.05 14.41 7.35
CA LYS A 248 -10.06 15.29 6.72
C LYS A 248 -11.13 14.48 6.00
N ASN A 249 -10.76 13.31 5.51
CA ASN A 249 -11.62 12.42 4.73
C ASN A 249 -11.46 10.99 5.22
N VAL A 250 -12.56 10.38 5.66
CA VAL A 250 -12.62 8.95 6.03
C VAL A 250 -13.70 8.29 5.21
N ASN A 251 -13.31 7.24 4.48
CA ASN A 251 -14.21 6.34 3.80
C ASN A 251 -13.89 4.90 4.21
N CYS A 252 -14.69 4.33 5.10
CA CYS A 252 -14.61 2.94 5.56
C CYS A 252 -15.93 2.21 5.26
N HIS A 253 -16.47 2.44 4.06
CA HIS A 253 -17.71 1.81 3.62
C HIS A 253 -17.46 0.35 3.21
N TYR A 254 -18.47 -0.52 3.38
CA TYR A 254 -18.33 -1.97 3.13
C TYR A 254 -17.14 -2.57 3.90
N THR A 255 -17.16 -2.38 5.21
CA THR A 255 -16.33 -3.12 6.17
C THR A 255 -17.24 -3.86 7.16
N GLN A 256 -16.67 -4.56 8.13
CA GLN A 256 -17.43 -5.26 9.18
C GLN A 256 -17.22 -4.62 10.56
N ILE A 257 -16.77 -3.36 10.60
CA ILE A 257 -16.50 -2.66 11.86
C ILE A 257 -17.74 -2.59 12.74
N THR A 258 -17.54 -2.86 14.03
CA THR A 258 -18.62 -2.88 15.04
C THR A 258 -18.78 -1.55 15.77
N SER A 259 -17.69 -0.80 15.87
CA SER A 259 -17.64 0.54 16.46
C SER A 259 -16.64 1.42 15.71
N LEU A 260 -16.84 2.73 15.76
CA LEU A 260 -15.92 3.71 15.21
C LEU A 260 -15.88 4.96 16.09
N ASP A 261 -14.73 5.21 16.72
CA ASP A 261 -14.47 6.40 17.53
C ASP A 261 -13.63 7.41 16.72
N LEU A 262 -14.21 8.58 16.46
CA LEU A 262 -13.59 9.71 15.78
C LEU A 262 -13.60 10.98 16.65
N SER A 263 -13.77 10.84 17.97
CA SER A 263 -13.79 11.95 18.93
C SER A 263 -12.48 12.75 18.94
N GLY A 264 -11.36 12.16 18.49
CA GLY A 264 -10.07 12.84 18.34
C GLY A 264 -9.89 13.63 17.02
N ASN A 265 -10.77 13.48 16.04
CA ASN A 265 -10.53 13.93 14.65
C ASN A 265 -11.20 15.27 14.34
N LYS A 266 -10.76 16.35 15.00
CA LYS A 266 -11.36 17.71 14.92
C LYS A 266 -11.43 18.29 13.50
N ASP A 267 -10.47 17.92 12.64
CA ASP A 267 -10.35 18.40 11.26
C ASP A 267 -11.17 17.59 10.25
N LEU A 268 -11.86 16.52 10.69
CA LEU A 268 -12.62 15.64 9.80
C LEU A 268 -13.78 16.40 9.16
N LYS A 269 -13.86 16.36 7.82
CA LYS A 269 -14.89 17.05 7.02
C LYS A 269 -15.88 16.10 6.37
N TYR A 270 -15.43 14.92 5.97
CA TYR A 270 -16.21 13.94 5.23
C TYR A 270 -16.06 12.55 5.86
N LEU A 271 -17.17 11.98 6.30
CA LEU A 271 -17.23 10.62 6.82
C LEU A 271 -18.24 9.78 6.02
N HIS A 272 -17.73 8.71 5.43
CA HIS A 272 -18.46 7.66 4.76
C HIS A 272 -18.22 6.34 5.49
N CYS A 273 -19.21 5.88 6.25
CA CYS A 273 -19.18 4.61 6.98
C CYS A 273 -20.46 3.81 6.73
N GLN A 274 -21.07 4.01 5.56
CA GLN A 274 -22.26 3.26 5.14
C GLN A 274 -21.93 1.79 4.84
N ASN A 275 -22.97 0.95 4.89
CA ASN A 275 -22.89 -0.49 4.60
C ASN A 275 -22.00 -1.28 5.57
N ASN A 276 -21.89 -0.80 6.80
CA ASN A 276 -21.28 -1.54 7.92
C ASN A 276 -22.41 -2.09 8.79
N ARG A 277 -22.99 -3.23 8.41
CA ARG A 277 -24.22 -3.75 9.05
C ARG A 277 -24.03 -4.05 10.54
N LYS A 278 -22.81 -4.37 10.98
CA LYS A 278 -22.47 -4.61 12.39
C LYS A 278 -22.15 -3.34 13.19
N LEU A 279 -22.10 -2.16 12.56
CA LEU A 279 -21.73 -0.90 13.23
C LEU A 279 -22.86 -0.44 14.17
N THR A 280 -22.64 -0.57 15.47
CA THR A 280 -23.62 -0.24 16.53
C THR A 280 -23.27 1.04 17.30
N SER A 281 -22.00 1.46 17.27
CA SER A 281 -21.52 2.67 17.93
C SER A 281 -20.70 3.55 16.99
N LEU A 282 -21.03 4.84 16.93
CA LEU A 282 -20.30 5.85 16.16
C LEU A 282 -20.15 7.11 16.99
N ASP A 283 -18.91 7.48 17.34
CA ASP A 283 -18.61 8.73 18.03
C ASP A 283 -17.99 9.75 17.07
N VAL A 284 -18.74 10.81 16.78
CA VAL A 284 -18.30 11.96 15.97
C VAL A 284 -18.31 13.27 16.76
N THR A 285 -18.38 13.19 18.10
CA THR A 285 -18.61 14.34 18.97
C THR A 285 -17.44 15.33 18.97
N GLY A 286 -16.23 14.89 18.64
CA GLY A 286 -15.08 15.78 18.46
C GLY A 286 -14.91 16.33 17.03
N CYS A 287 -15.65 15.82 16.04
CA CYS A 287 -15.52 16.20 14.63
C CYS A 287 -16.22 17.55 14.33
N THR A 288 -15.78 18.65 14.95
CA THR A 288 -16.42 19.99 14.83
C THR A 288 -16.37 20.58 13.40
N SER A 289 -15.45 20.11 12.55
CA SER A 289 -15.35 20.46 11.13
C SER A 289 -16.23 19.60 10.21
N LEU A 290 -16.98 18.63 10.75
CA LEU A 290 -17.71 17.66 9.94
C LEU A 290 -18.83 18.33 9.14
N ARG A 291 -18.81 18.11 7.82
CA ARG A 291 -19.79 18.66 6.86
C ARG A 291 -20.69 17.57 6.29
N TYR A 292 -20.14 16.37 6.07
CA TYR A 292 -20.85 15.25 5.44
C TYR A 292 -20.71 14.01 6.31
N LEU A 293 -21.85 13.46 6.72
CA LEU A 293 -21.92 12.20 7.45
C LEU A 293 -22.86 11.24 6.73
N ARG A 294 -22.33 10.11 6.24
CA ARG A 294 -23.12 9.00 5.68
C ARG A 294 -22.86 7.73 6.49
N CYS A 295 -23.86 7.29 7.25
CA CYS A 295 -23.87 6.07 8.06
C CYS A 295 -25.05 5.16 7.70
N HIS A 296 -25.45 5.14 6.43
CA HIS A 296 -26.56 4.33 5.93
C HIS A 296 -26.31 2.83 6.10
N ASN A 297 -27.37 2.03 6.27
CA ASN A 297 -27.28 0.57 6.36
C ASN A 297 -26.31 0.12 7.48
N THR A 298 -26.54 0.65 8.68
CA THR A 298 -25.77 0.32 9.91
C THR A 298 -26.74 -0.07 11.01
N ALA A 299 -26.25 -0.73 12.07
CA ALA A 299 -27.06 -1.12 13.22
C ALA A 299 -27.17 -0.02 14.29
N LEU A 300 -26.82 1.23 13.97
CA LEU A 300 -26.86 2.35 14.92
C LEU A 300 -28.27 2.55 15.51
N THR A 301 -28.35 2.63 16.83
CA THR A 301 -29.59 2.94 17.58
C THR A 301 -29.67 4.41 18.01
N LYS A 302 -28.53 5.10 17.99
CA LYS A 302 -28.40 6.52 18.35
C LYS A 302 -27.27 7.16 17.54
N ILE A 303 -27.35 8.47 17.37
CA ILE A 303 -26.25 9.29 16.84
C ILE A 303 -26.26 10.65 17.53
N ASN A 304 -25.10 11.11 18.00
CA ASN A 304 -24.95 12.43 18.61
C ASN A 304 -24.22 13.37 17.66
N VAL A 305 -24.95 14.30 17.06
CA VAL A 305 -24.40 15.30 16.13
C VAL A 305 -24.41 16.74 16.67
N LYS A 306 -24.59 16.92 17.98
CA LYS A 306 -24.79 18.25 18.60
C LYS A 306 -23.59 19.18 18.43
N THR A 307 -22.38 18.64 18.32
CA THR A 307 -21.12 19.39 18.18
C THR A 307 -20.72 19.60 16.72
N ASN A 308 -21.32 18.87 15.77
CA ASN A 308 -21.06 19.00 14.34
C ASN A 308 -21.83 20.21 13.76
N ILE A 309 -21.55 21.41 14.26
CA ILE A 309 -22.26 22.65 13.91
C ILE A 309 -22.13 23.02 12.42
N ASN A 310 -21.13 22.44 11.73
CA ASN A 310 -20.89 22.61 10.31
C ASN A 310 -21.57 21.55 9.42
N LEU A 311 -22.36 20.64 9.99
CA LEU A 311 -22.98 19.54 9.25
C LEU A 311 -23.97 20.07 8.20
N GLU A 312 -23.72 19.71 6.94
CA GLU A 312 -24.52 20.11 5.77
C GLU A 312 -25.38 18.96 5.27
N ILE A 313 -24.87 17.72 5.35
CA ILE A 313 -25.54 16.50 4.88
C ILE A 313 -25.46 15.42 5.97
N LEU A 314 -26.62 14.92 6.37
CA LEU A 314 -26.74 13.74 7.24
C LEU A 314 -27.51 12.64 6.52
N GLY A 315 -26.85 11.50 6.33
CA GLY A 315 -27.44 10.28 5.79
C GLY A 315 -27.38 9.15 6.81
N CYS A 316 -28.53 8.77 7.35
CA CYS A 316 -28.70 7.67 8.31
C CYS A 316 -29.85 6.71 7.92
N LYS A 317 -30.18 6.66 6.62
CA LYS A 317 -31.12 5.67 6.04
C LYS A 317 -30.82 4.24 6.51
N ASN A 318 -31.86 3.46 6.79
CA ASN A 318 -31.79 2.05 7.19
C ASN A 318 -30.88 1.86 8.42
N THR A 319 -31.28 2.50 9.52
CA THR A 319 -30.63 2.37 10.84
C THR A 319 -31.71 2.16 11.89
N ASN A 320 -31.34 1.80 13.12
CA ASN A 320 -32.28 1.62 14.23
C ASN A 320 -32.47 2.89 15.09
N ILE A 321 -32.13 4.07 14.55
CA ILE A 321 -32.18 5.34 15.27
C ILE A 321 -33.63 5.71 15.61
N THR A 322 -33.90 5.98 16.89
CA THR A 322 -35.25 6.32 17.38
C THR A 322 -35.51 7.82 17.51
N SER A 323 -34.45 8.63 17.61
CA SER A 323 -34.57 10.08 17.71
C SER A 323 -33.35 10.80 17.14
N LEU A 324 -33.57 12.01 16.62
CA LEU A 324 -32.53 12.87 16.07
C LEU A 324 -32.62 14.26 16.70
N ASN A 325 -31.55 14.69 17.39
CA ASN A 325 -31.45 16.07 17.90
C ASN A 325 -30.60 16.92 16.96
N LEU A 326 -31.27 17.77 16.18
CA LEU A 326 -30.65 18.59 15.13
C LEU A 326 -30.63 20.09 15.45
N LYS A 327 -30.93 20.48 16.70
CA LYS A 327 -31.09 21.89 17.11
C LYS A 327 -29.85 22.77 16.88
N LYS A 328 -28.66 22.17 16.81
CA LYS A 328 -27.38 22.88 16.61
C LYS A 328 -26.89 22.83 15.16
N ASN A 329 -27.48 22.01 14.29
CA ASN A 329 -27.01 21.77 12.93
C ASN A 329 -27.65 22.76 11.94
N ARG A 330 -27.40 24.06 12.14
CA ARG A 330 -28.04 25.14 11.36
C ARG A 330 -27.75 25.09 9.86
N LYS A 331 -26.60 24.56 9.48
CA LYS A 331 -26.17 24.39 8.08
C LYS A 331 -26.76 23.13 7.40
N LEU A 332 -27.48 22.28 8.13
CA LEU A 332 -28.00 21.03 7.59
C LEU A 332 -29.04 21.34 6.51
N ARG A 333 -28.71 21.00 5.26
CA ARG A 333 -29.52 21.27 4.07
C ARG A 333 -30.03 20.02 3.38
N PHE A 334 -29.58 18.84 3.81
CA PHE A 334 -30.10 17.56 3.34
C PHE A 334 -30.09 16.53 4.48
N LEU A 335 -31.21 15.85 4.64
CA LEU A 335 -31.37 14.76 5.60
C LEU A 335 -32.02 13.55 4.93
N SER A 336 -31.40 12.39 5.10
CA SER A 336 -32.00 11.10 4.75
C SER A 336 -32.00 10.18 5.96
N CYS A 337 -33.20 9.91 6.49
CA CYS A 337 -33.50 9.05 7.63
C CYS A 337 -34.67 8.07 7.34
N LEU A 338 -34.87 7.72 6.07
CA LEU A 338 -35.78 6.63 5.66
C LEU A 338 -35.35 5.30 6.29
N GLY A 339 -36.27 4.44 6.68
CA GLY A 339 -35.94 3.17 7.35
C GLY A 339 -35.26 3.37 8.71
N THR A 340 -35.61 4.46 9.42
CA THR A 340 -35.27 4.65 10.84
C THR A 340 -36.51 4.46 11.70
N LYS A 341 -36.35 4.51 13.03
CA LYS A 341 -37.46 4.44 14.00
C LYS A 341 -37.85 5.83 14.53
N VAL A 342 -37.46 6.90 13.83
CA VAL A 342 -37.79 8.29 14.19
C VAL A 342 -39.26 8.55 13.92
N GLN A 343 -40.01 9.00 14.93
CA GLN A 343 -41.42 9.35 14.78
C GLN A 343 -41.67 10.86 14.69
N LYS A 344 -40.81 11.67 15.34
CA LYS A 344 -40.90 13.13 15.35
C LYS A 344 -39.57 13.74 14.95
N LEU A 345 -39.62 14.78 14.14
CA LEU A 345 -38.44 15.43 13.59
C LEU A 345 -38.58 16.96 13.60
N ASP A 346 -37.83 17.60 14.50
CA ASP A 346 -37.72 19.05 14.57
C ASP A 346 -36.56 19.55 13.68
N LEU A 347 -36.92 20.14 12.53
CA LEU A 347 -36.02 20.76 11.58
C LEU A 347 -36.03 22.30 11.67
N SER A 348 -36.73 22.88 12.65
CA SER A 348 -36.95 24.33 12.78
C SER A 348 -35.68 25.17 12.85
N LYS A 349 -34.58 24.57 13.32
CA LYS A 349 -33.26 25.19 13.44
C LYS A 349 -32.29 24.81 12.31
N THR A 350 -32.72 24.07 11.30
CA THR A 350 -31.88 23.62 10.16
C THR A 350 -32.06 24.52 8.94
N SER A 351 -31.45 24.15 7.80
CA SER A 351 -31.66 24.77 6.47
C SER A 351 -32.73 24.04 5.61
N ILE A 352 -33.44 23.04 6.15
CA ILE A 352 -34.46 22.26 5.42
C ILE A 352 -35.84 22.93 5.56
N ARG A 353 -36.46 23.28 4.43
CA ARG A 353 -37.72 24.06 4.35
C ARG A 353 -38.89 23.31 3.70
N GLY A 354 -38.67 22.06 3.34
CA GLY A 354 -39.66 21.22 2.66
C GLY A 354 -39.09 19.89 2.23
N GLU A 355 -39.96 19.06 1.65
CA GLU A 355 -39.71 17.64 1.36
C GLU A 355 -38.61 17.37 0.33
N GLY A 356 -38.33 18.29 -0.59
CA GLY A 356 -37.28 18.10 -1.62
C GLY A 356 -35.87 17.83 -1.07
N ARG A 357 -35.61 18.21 0.19
CA ARG A 357 -34.33 18.03 0.89
C ARG A 357 -34.40 17.06 2.07
N LEU A 358 -35.55 16.42 2.28
CA LEU A 358 -35.80 15.44 3.32
C LEU A 358 -36.18 14.10 2.68
N ARG A 359 -35.64 13.01 3.22
CA ARG A 359 -36.06 11.63 2.91
C ARG A 359 -36.34 10.94 4.23
N CYS A 360 -37.61 10.82 4.61
CA CYS A 360 -38.08 10.13 5.82
C CYS A 360 -39.33 9.31 5.51
N GLU A 361 -39.79 8.51 6.47
CA GLU A 361 -41.10 7.83 6.34
C GLU A 361 -42.23 8.86 6.25
N LYS A 362 -43.30 8.53 5.54
CA LYS A 362 -44.50 9.40 5.43
C LYS A 362 -45.21 9.61 6.77
N THR A 363 -44.98 8.73 7.73
CA THR A 363 -45.57 8.75 9.07
C THR A 363 -44.82 9.63 10.06
N VAL A 364 -43.66 10.19 9.69
CA VAL A 364 -42.89 11.07 10.58
C VAL A 364 -43.57 12.43 10.68
N ASP A 365 -43.83 12.87 11.90
CA ASP A 365 -44.27 14.23 12.19
C ASP A 365 -43.08 15.21 12.07
N VAL A 366 -43.12 16.11 11.09
CA VAL A 366 -41.99 16.98 10.73
C VAL A 366 -42.34 18.45 10.97
N THR A 367 -41.57 19.11 11.83
CA THR A 367 -41.58 20.57 11.94
C THR A 367 -40.47 21.17 11.06
N TYR A 368 -40.84 21.76 9.93
CA TYR A 368 -39.88 22.42 9.05
C TYR A 368 -39.41 23.77 9.59
N ALA A 369 -38.25 24.22 9.14
CA ALA A 369 -37.85 25.61 9.36
C ALA A 369 -38.65 26.58 8.47
N ALA A 370 -38.82 27.81 8.95
CA ALA A 370 -39.59 28.84 8.26
C ALA A 370 -38.97 29.25 6.92
N ARG A 371 -39.78 29.31 5.85
CA ARG A 371 -39.34 29.86 4.55
C ARG A 371 -38.88 31.30 4.77
N LYS A 372 -37.74 31.69 4.19
CA LYS A 372 -37.39 33.11 4.11
C LYS A 372 -38.28 33.71 3.03
N ASN A 373 -39.07 34.72 3.41
CA ASN A 373 -39.87 35.51 2.49
C ASN A 373 -38.98 36.25 1.48
#